data_AF-A0A1F2QFV2-F1
#
_entry.id   AF-A0A1F2QFV2-F1
#
_cell.length_a   1.000
_cell.length_b   1.000
_cell.length_c   1.000
_cell.angle_alpha   90.00
_cell.angle_beta   90.00
_cell.angle_gamma   90.00
#
_symmetry.space_group_name_H-M   'P 1'
#
loop_
_entity.id
_entity.type
_entity.pdbx_description
1 polymer ?
#
loop_
_entity_poly.entity_id
_entity_poly.type
_entity_poly.pdbx_seq_one_letter_code
_entity_poly.pdbx_strand_id
1 'polypeptide(L)'
;MGTVIAIDPGIAVRGPGCAVATFRDGVLVGVGFLRPSSSARHIVGVTTVYEIPIVRPREDLSSGKANTLIKLAAAGAELAGRFGGCVVAVEPAAWKGSTPKPVSHSRIWSALTDAERILFEPDTERRIELAKRAGGLARWSKPGATYYGTWAGHNLLDAAGIGLHFLGRKS
;
A
#
# COMPACT_ATOMS: atom_id res chain seq x y z
N MET A 1 1.26 -22.27 -2.75
CA MET A 1 1.79 -21.00 -3.27
C MET A 1 2.72 -20.41 -2.22
N GLY A 2 3.87 -19.83 -2.58
CA GLY A 2 4.81 -19.31 -1.58
C GLY A 2 4.25 -18.18 -0.70
N THR A 3 5.04 -17.74 0.27
CA THR A 3 4.72 -16.53 1.03
C THR A 3 5.02 -15.30 0.18
N VAL A 4 4.06 -14.37 0.09
CA VAL A 4 4.21 -13.08 -0.57
C VAL A 4 4.13 -11.97 0.46
N ILE A 5 5.05 -11.01 0.38
CA ILE A 5 5.02 -9.80 1.22
C ILE A 5 4.88 -8.60 0.30
N ALA A 6 3.75 -7.91 0.39
CA ALA A 6 3.50 -6.69 -0.37
C ALA A 6 3.80 -5.45 0.48
N ILE A 7 4.49 -4.46 -0.09
CA ILE A 7 4.95 -3.26 0.59
C ILE A 7 4.42 -2.02 -0.14
N ASP A 8 3.72 -1.16 0.59
CA ASP A 8 3.40 0.20 0.17
C ASP A 8 4.30 1.18 0.96
N PRO A 9 5.30 1.81 0.30
CA PRO A 9 6.18 2.75 0.97
C PRO A 9 5.40 3.98 1.47
N GLY A 10 5.51 4.26 2.77
CA GLY A 10 4.87 5.41 3.42
C GLY A 10 5.83 6.23 4.26
N ILE A 11 5.58 7.54 4.35
CA ILE A 11 6.14 8.38 5.41
C ILE A 11 5.05 8.50 6.49
N ALA A 12 5.20 7.75 7.58
CA ALA A 12 4.30 7.91 8.72
C ALA A 12 4.63 9.21 9.48
N VAL A 13 3.64 9.73 10.22
CA VAL A 13 3.75 10.95 11.04
C VAL A 13 4.93 10.89 12.04
N ARG A 14 5.42 9.68 12.38
CA ARG A 14 6.55 9.44 13.30
C ARG A 14 7.79 8.83 12.61
N GLY A 15 8.00 9.09 11.31
CA GLY A 15 9.15 8.64 10.52
C GLY A 15 8.78 7.70 9.35
N PRO A 16 9.76 7.27 8.52
CA PRO A 16 9.49 6.34 7.42
C PRO A 16 8.95 5.02 7.97
N GLY A 17 7.78 4.61 7.48
CA GLY A 17 7.12 3.38 7.87
C GLY A 17 6.30 2.88 6.71
N CYS A 18 6.65 1.71 6.19
CA CYS A 18 5.94 1.10 5.08
C CYS A 18 4.75 0.31 5.60
N ALA A 19 3.63 0.41 4.90
CA ALA A 19 2.55 -0.53 5.08
C ALA A 19 2.95 -1.87 4.44
N VAL A 20 2.62 -2.96 5.12
CA VAL A 20 2.98 -4.31 4.71
C VAL A 20 1.76 -5.20 4.79
N ALA A 21 1.57 -6.04 3.77
CA ALA A 21 0.57 -7.09 3.73
C ALA A 21 1.27 -8.43 3.47
N THR A 22 1.03 -9.42 4.34
CA THR A 22 1.61 -10.76 4.23
C THR A 22 0.55 -11.72 3.74
N PHE A 23 0.84 -12.39 2.64
CA PHE A 23 0.02 -13.44 2.07
C PHE A 23 0.72 -14.79 2.23
N ARG A 24 -0.03 -15.82 2.60
CA ARG A 24 0.41 -17.21 2.60
C ARG A 24 -0.56 -18.01 1.75
N ASP A 25 -0.03 -18.74 0.78
CA ASP A 25 -0.84 -19.55 -0.13
C ASP A 25 -1.98 -18.76 -0.82
N GLY A 26 -1.74 -17.48 -1.13
CA GLY A 26 -2.72 -16.59 -1.78
C GLY A 26 -3.72 -15.91 -0.84
N VAL A 27 -3.70 -16.22 0.46
CA VAL A 27 -4.59 -15.66 1.48
C VAL A 27 -3.84 -14.60 2.30
N LEU A 28 -4.47 -13.45 2.53
CA LEU A 28 -3.94 -12.41 3.40
C LEU A 28 -4.00 -12.89 4.86
N VAL A 29 -2.85 -12.98 5.51
CA VAL A 29 -2.72 -13.49 6.89
C VAL A 29 -2.21 -12.45 7.89
N GLY A 30 -1.83 -11.26 7.41
CA GLY A 30 -1.46 -10.15 8.29
C GLY A 30 -1.25 -8.85 7.54
N VAL A 31 -1.52 -7.75 8.22
CA VAL A 31 -1.17 -6.39 7.79
C VAL A 31 -0.50 -5.64 8.93
N GLY A 32 0.36 -4.68 8.61
CA GLY A 32 0.97 -3.84 9.63
C GLY A 32 1.90 -2.79 9.06
N PHE A 33 2.34 -1.89 9.93
CA PHE A 33 3.37 -0.92 9.59
C PHE A 33 4.73 -1.39 10.07
N LEU A 34 5.71 -1.44 9.18
CA LEU A 34 7.09 -1.76 9.52
C LEU A 34 8.00 -0.59 9.20
N ARG A 35 8.97 -0.36 10.09
CA ARG A 35 10.09 0.55 9.82
C ARG A 35 11.29 -0.28 9.43
N PRO A 36 12.09 0.16 8.46
CA PRO A 36 13.33 -0.52 8.12
C PRO A 36 14.21 -0.73 9.36
N SER A 37 14.43 0.31 10.17
CA SER A 37 15.26 0.26 11.39
C SER A 37 14.77 -0.70 12.48
N SER A 38 13.48 -1.05 12.53
CA SER A 38 12.92 -1.95 13.55
C SER A 38 12.70 -3.39 13.06
N SER A 39 12.96 -3.66 11.78
CA SER A 39 12.69 -4.97 11.17
C SER A 39 13.94 -5.87 11.25
N ALA A 40 13.96 -6.78 12.22
CA ALA A 40 15.10 -7.65 12.51
C ALA A 40 15.08 -9.00 11.75
N ARG A 41 14.16 -9.22 10.80
CA ARG A 41 13.92 -10.56 10.25
C ARG A 41 14.25 -10.65 8.77
N HIS A 42 15.32 -11.36 8.47
CA HIS A 42 15.55 -11.95 7.16
C HIS A 42 14.62 -13.14 6.99
N ILE A 43 13.75 -13.14 5.97
CA ILE A 43 12.75 -14.21 5.76
C ILE A 43 13.10 -14.93 4.46
N VAL A 44 13.83 -16.04 4.55
CA VAL A 44 14.23 -16.81 3.37
C VAL A 44 12.99 -17.44 2.71
N GLY A 45 12.97 -17.46 1.37
CA GLY A 45 11.92 -18.15 0.60
C GLY A 45 10.63 -17.36 0.38
N VAL A 46 10.65 -16.04 0.60
CA VAL A 46 9.53 -15.15 0.29
C VAL A 46 9.68 -14.49 -1.07
N THR A 47 8.55 -14.15 -1.69
CA THR A 47 8.52 -13.15 -2.77
C THR A 47 8.08 -11.82 -2.18
N THR A 48 8.90 -10.80 -2.32
CA THR A 48 8.56 -9.45 -1.90
C THR A 48 8.12 -8.63 -3.10
N VAL A 49 6.97 -7.99 -3.00
CA VAL A 49 6.41 -7.10 -4.01
C VAL A 49 6.33 -5.70 -3.40
N TYR A 50 6.83 -4.67 -4.07
CA TYR A 50 6.71 -3.32 -3.53
C TYR A 50 6.32 -2.30 -4.58
N GLU A 51 5.51 -1.31 -4.19
CA GLU A 51 5.23 -0.16 -5.06
C GLU A 51 6.50 0.70 -5.19
N ILE A 52 6.98 0.91 -6.42
CA ILE A 52 8.06 1.85 -6.68
C ILE A 52 7.48 3.27 -6.85
N PRO A 53 7.94 4.28 -6.08
CA PRO A 53 7.54 5.66 -6.31
C PRO A 53 8.02 6.14 -7.68
N ILE A 54 7.14 6.79 -8.45
CA ILE A 54 7.44 7.25 -9.81
C ILE A 54 7.20 8.75 -9.90
N VAL A 55 8.11 9.45 -10.57
CA VAL A 55 7.94 10.84 -11.00
C VAL A 55 7.31 10.84 -12.39
N ARG A 56 6.18 11.52 -12.57
CA ARG A 56 5.58 11.64 -13.90
C ARG A 56 6.23 12.77 -14.71
N PRO A 57 6.26 12.66 -16.06
CA PRO A 57 6.65 13.79 -16.89
C PRO A 57 5.81 15.03 -16.57
N ARG A 58 6.46 16.19 -16.41
CA ARG A 58 5.85 17.49 -16.06
C ARG A 58 5.36 17.64 -14.61
N GLU A 59 5.67 16.69 -13.74
CA GLU A 59 5.40 16.86 -12.31
C GLU A 59 6.40 17.85 -11.71
N ASP A 60 5.89 18.89 -11.04
CA ASP A 60 6.73 19.84 -10.30
C ASP A 60 7.41 19.11 -9.13
N LEU A 61 8.70 18.82 -9.31
CA LEU A 61 9.61 18.27 -8.32
C LEU A 61 10.28 19.39 -7.53
N SER A 62 9.51 20.13 -6.74
CA SER A 62 10.11 20.97 -5.71
C SER A 62 11.05 20.14 -4.82
N SER A 63 12.11 20.75 -4.29
CA SER A 63 13.13 20.04 -3.51
C SER A 63 12.54 19.20 -2.36
N GLY A 64 11.48 19.68 -1.72
CA GLY A 64 10.74 18.95 -0.68
C GLY A 64 10.07 17.66 -1.19
N LYS A 65 9.44 17.71 -2.38
CA LYS A 65 8.79 16.54 -3.00
C LYS A 65 9.84 15.54 -3.48
N ALA A 66 10.92 16.00 -4.10
CA ALA A 66 12.02 15.14 -4.54
C ALA A 66 12.64 14.38 -3.35
N ASN A 67 12.97 15.09 -2.25
CA ASN A 67 13.49 14.47 -1.03
C ASN A 67 12.51 13.45 -0.42
N THR A 68 11.21 13.73 -0.50
CA THR A 68 10.16 12.80 -0.04
C THR A 68 10.16 11.52 -0.85
N LEU A 69 10.22 11.62 -2.18
CA LEU A 69 10.25 10.45 -3.07
C LEU A 69 11.52 9.61 -2.88
N ILE A 70 12.68 10.25 -2.75
CA ILE A 70 13.95 9.54 -2.47
C ILE A 70 13.84 8.75 -1.15
N LYS A 71 13.30 9.37 -0.10
CA LYS A 71 13.10 8.70 1.21
C LYS A 71 12.12 7.54 1.11
N LEU A 72 11.03 7.69 0.36
CA LEU A 72 10.05 6.62 0.13
C LEU A 72 10.68 5.45 -0.62
N ALA A 73 11.38 5.72 -1.71
CA ALA A 73 12.04 4.70 -2.51
C ALA A 73 13.10 3.95 -1.67
N ALA A 74 13.92 4.68 -0.92
CA ALA A 74 14.93 4.09 -0.04
C ALA A 74 14.30 3.20 1.06
N ALA A 75 13.23 3.67 1.71
CA ALA A 75 12.55 2.92 2.77
C ALA A 75 11.91 1.62 2.23
N GLY A 76 11.24 1.69 1.07
CA GLY A 76 10.65 0.53 0.42
C GLY A 76 11.72 -0.49 0.00
N ALA A 77 12.79 -0.03 -0.64
CA ALA A 77 13.89 -0.88 -1.08
C ALA A 77 14.66 -1.51 0.09
N GLU A 78 14.92 -0.76 1.17
CA GLU A 78 15.58 -1.30 2.37
C GLU A 78 14.74 -2.41 2.99
N LEU A 79 13.43 -2.19 3.16
CA LEU A 79 12.55 -3.20 3.73
C LEU A 79 12.43 -4.43 2.82
N ALA A 80 12.34 -4.23 1.50
CA ALA A 80 12.30 -5.33 0.54
C ALA A 80 13.60 -6.17 0.57
N GLY A 81 14.75 -5.51 0.64
CA GLY A 81 16.05 -6.17 0.77
C GLY A 81 16.18 -6.96 2.08
N ARG A 82 15.59 -6.47 3.17
CA ARG A 82 15.59 -7.18 4.46
C ARG A 82 14.76 -8.44 4.44
N PHE A 83 13.60 -8.46 3.78
CA PHE A 83 12.81 -9.69 3.66
C PHE A 83 13.56 -10.75 2.86
N GLY A 84 14.37 -10.35 1.87
CA GLY A 84 15.17 -11.26 1.06
C GLY A 84 14.33 -12.02 0.04
N GLY A 85 14.97 -12.93 -0.71
CA GLY A 85 14.33 -13.72 -1.75
C GLY A 85 14.13 -12.96 -3.07
N CYS A 86 13.05 -13.27 -3.78
CA CYS A 86 12.71 -12.61 -5.05
C CYS A 86 12.04 -11.26 -4.76
N VAL A 87 12.55 -10.17 -5.36
CA VAL A 87 11.97 -8.84 -5.22
C VAL A 87 11.38 -8.38 -6.55
N VAL A 88 10.11 -7.97 -6.51
CA VAL A 88 9.36 -7.47 -7.66
C VAL A 88 8.91 -6.04 -7.38
N ALA A 89 9.41 -5.09 -8.18
CA ALA A 89 8.91 -3.73 -8.17
C ALA A 89 7.64 -3.63 -9.02
N VAL A 90 6.62 -2.93 -8.54
CA VAL A 90 5.37 -2.69 -9.26
C VAL A 90 5.09 -1.20 -9.33
N GLU A 91 4.74 -0.72 -10.52
CA GLU A 91 4.36 0.67 -10.71
C GLU A 91 2.92 0.93 -10.21
N PRO A 92 2.62 2.11 -9.66
CA PRO A 92 1.26 2.46 -9.24
C PRO A 92 0.22 2.27 -10.35
N ALA A 93 0.58 2.63 -11.59
CA ALA A 93 -0.31 2.50 -12.74
C ALA A 93 -0.63 1.03 -13.08
N ALA A 94 0.28 0.09 -12.81
CA ALA A 94 0.10 -1.32 -13.14
C ALA A 94 -1.00 -1.97 -12.30
N TRP A 95 -1.13 -1.62 -11.02
CA TRP A 95 -2.06 -2.28 -10.11
C TRP A 95 -3.34 -1.49 -9.81
N LYS A 96 -3.29 -0.15 -9.72
CA LYS A 96 -4.49 0.69 -9.48
C LYS A 96 -4.94 1.53 -10.68
N GLY A 97 -4.09 1.67 -11.71
CA GLY A 97 -4.37 2.51 -12.86
C GLY A 97 -4.61 3.98 -12.49
N SER A 98 -5.64 4.58 -13.08
CA SER A 98 -6.09 5.96 -12.80
C SER A 98 -7.31 6.02 -11.86
N THR A 99 -7.63 4.92 -11.18
CA THR A 99 -8.81 4.84 -10.31
C THR A 99 -8.63 5.75 -9.08
N PRO A 100 -9.63 6.57 -8.70
CA PRO A 100 -9.54 7.35 -7.46
C PRO A 100 -9.31 6.47 -6.25
N LYS A 101 -8.43 6.89 -5.34
CA LYS A 101 -7.97 6.08 -4.21
C LYS A 101 -9.12 5.45 -3.40
N PRO A 102 -10.17 6.19 -2.99
CA PRO A 102 -11.28 5.57 -2.25
C PRO A 102 -12.07 4.53 -3.05
N VAL A 103 -12.17 4.70 -4.37
CA VAL A 103 -12.79 3.70 -5.25
C VAL A 103 -11.92 2.45 -5.33
N SER A 104 -10.60 2.62 -5.50
CA SER A 104 -9.63 1.52 -5.47
C SER A 104 -9.67 0.76 -4.15
N HIS A 105 -9.82 1.45 -3.02
CA HIS A 105 -9.89 0.84 -1.70
C HIS A 105 -11.16 0.03 -1.49
N SER A 106 -12.31 0.51 -1.99
CA SER A 106 -13.56 -0.27 -1.96
C SER A 106 -13.46 -1.55 -2.79
N ARG A 107 -12.80 -1.47 -3.95
CA ARG A 107 -12.46 -2.60 -4.80
C ARG A 107 -11.60 -3.65 -4.10
N ILE A 108 -10.51 -3.21 -3.47
CA ILE A 108 -9.66 -4.05 -2.62
C ILE A 108 -10.49 -4.70 -1.50
N TRP A 109 -11.29 -3.92 -0.77
CA TRP A 109 -12.13 -4.41 0.33
C TRP A 109 -13.11 -5.49 -0.13
N SER A 110 -13.74 -5.32 -1.30
CA SER A 110 -14.64 -6.30 -1.90
C SER A 110 -13.93 -7.60 -2.32
N ALA A 111 -12.65 -7.52 -2.68
CA ALA A 111 -11.84 -8.69 -3.06
C ALA A 111 -11.32 -9.51 -1.88
N LEU A 112 -11.35 -8.94 -0.67
CA LEU A 112 -11.01 -9.63 0.57
C LEU A 112 -12.18 -10.50 1.06
N THR A 113 -11.86 -11.67 1.60
CA THR A 113 -12.79 -12.51 2.34
C THR A 113 -13.07 -11.92 3.73
N ASP A 114 -14.13 -12.37 4.38
CA ASP A 114 -14.45 -11.89 5.73
C ASP A 114 -13.34 -12.19 6.74
N ALA A 115 -12.67 -13.34 6.62
CA ALA A 115 -11.52 -13.68 7.46
C ALA A 115 -10.34 -12.71 7.28
N GLU A 116 -10.11 -12.24 6.05
CA GLU A 116 -9.04 -11.28 5.74
C GLU A 116 -9.40 -9.86 6.20
N ARG A 117 -10.69 -9.49 6.15
CA ARG A 117 -11.18 -8.17 6.61
C ARG A 117 -10.99 -7.96 8.10
N ILE A 118 -11.01 -9.03 8.91
CA ILE A 118 -10.77 -8.97 10.37
C ILE A 118 -9.35 -8.47 10.70
N LEU A 119 -8.42 -8.54 9.76
CA LEU A 119 -7.04 -8.05 9.95
C LEU A 119 -6.95 -6.52 9.95
N PHE A 120 -8.02 -5.82 9.57
CA PHE A 120 -8.08 -4.35 9.52
C PHE A 120 -8.86 -3.78 10.71
N GLU A 121 -8.81 -2.46 10.88
CA GLU A 121 -9.59 -1.78 11.92
C GLU A 121 -11.10 -2.01 11.71
N PRO A 122 -11.91 -2.23 12.77
CA PRO A 122 -13.33 -2.58 12.63
C PRO A 122 -14.19 -1.60 11.83
N ASP A 123 -13.80 -0.32 11.73
CA ASP A 123 -14.55 0.70 11.00
C ASP A 123 -13.98 1.01 9.60
N THR A 124 -13.08 0.17 9.09
CA THR A 124 -12.41 0.33 7.79
C THR A 124 -13.40 0.52 6.64
N GLU A 125 -14.40 -0.35 6.51
CA GLU A 125 -15.42 -0.26 5.45
C GLU A 125 -16.17 1.07 5.49
N ARG A 126 -16.62 1.46 6.68
CA ARG A 126 -17.32 2.73 6.89
C ARG A 126 -16.45 3.91 6.48
N ARG A 127 -15.14 3.90 6.80
CA ARG A 127 -14.20 4.95 6.40
C ARG A 127 -14.02 5.02 4.88
N ILE A 128 -13.95 3.88 4.21
CA ILE A 128 -13.89 3.81 2.74
C ILE A 128 -15.13 4.44 2.13
N GLU A 129 -16.33 4.10 2.61
CA GLU A 129 -17.57 4.66 2.07
C GLU A 129 -17.72 6.17 2.33
N LEU A 130 -17.32 6.64 3.52
CA LEU A 130 -17.29 8.08 3.80
C LEU A 130 -16.32 8.82 2.88
N ALA A 131 -15.12 8.28 2.66
CA ALA A 131 -14.13 8.85 1.75
C ALA A 131 -14.61 8.83 0.29
N LYS A 132 -15.27 7.75 -0.15
CA LYS A 132 -15.89 7.66 -1.48
C LYS A 132 -16.96 8.72 -1.68
N ARG A 133 -17.86 8.88 -0.72
CA ARG A 133 -18.92 9.89 -0.76
C ARG A 133 -18.33 11.30 -0.80
N ALA A 134 -17.37 11.60 0.07
CA ALA A 134 -16.70 12.90 0.10
C ALA A 134 -15.98 13.21 -1.22
N GLY A 135 -15.26 12.22 -1.78
CA GLY A 135 -14.58 12.35 -3.06
C GLY A 135 -15.53 12.52 -4.25
N GLY A 136 -16.64 11.78 -4.26
CA GLY A 136 -17.70 11.93 -5.26
C GLY A 136 -18.32 13.33 -5.26
N LEU A 137 -18.66 13.86 -4.08
CA LEU A 137 -19.18 15.23 -3.93
C LEU A 137 -18.17 16.28 -4.41
N ALA A 138 -16.89 16.06 -4.13
CA ALA A 138 -15.80 16.94 -4.56
C ALA A 138 -15.33 16.68 -6.01
N ARG A 139 -15.99 15.76 -6.75
CA ARG A 139 -15.61 15.32 -8.10
C ARG A 139 -14.13 14.96 -8.21
N TRP A 140 -13.57 14.35 -7.16
CA TRP A 140 -12.17 13.92 -7.08
C TRP A 140 -11.13 15.03 -7.31
N SER A 141 -11.49 16.29 -7.00
CA SER A 141 -10.63 17.47 -7.17
C SER A 141 -9.41 17.53 -6.25
N LYS A 142 -9.28 16.61 -5.29
CA LYS A 142 -8.19 16.57 -4.31
C LYS A 142 -7.47 15.23 -4.35
N PRO A 143 -6.20 15.17 -3.89
CA PRO A 143 -5.50 13.89 -3.75
C PRO A 143 -6.28 12.90 -2.87
N GLY A 144 -6.34 11.63 -3.28
CA GLY A 144 -7.25 10.65 -2.69
C GLY A 144 -7.11 10.43 -1.19
N ALA A 145 -5.89 10.51 -0.64
CA ALA A 145 -5.63 10.38 0.80
C ALA A 145 -6.35 11.47 1.62
N THR A 146 -6.58 12.66 1.05
CA THR A 146 -7.22 13.77 1.76
C THR A 146 -8.66 13.46 2.17
N TYR A 147 -9.35 12.56 1.45
CA TYR A 147 -10.71 12.15 1.77
C TYR A 147 -10.81 11.23 3.00
N TYR A 148 -9.67 10.70 3.47
CA TYR A 148 -9.57 9.89 4.69
C TYR A 148 -9.19 10.70 5.94
N GLY A 149 -8.86 11.99 5.79
CA GLY A 149 -8.36 12.81 6.89
C GLY A 149 -7.01 12.31 7.39
N THR A 150 -6.91 12.00 8.69
CA THR A 150 -5.67 11.55 9.35
C THR A 150 -5.53 10.03 9.46
N TRP A 151 -6.46 9.26 8.86
CA TRP A 151 -6.49 7.83 9.02
C TRP A 151 -5.42 7.11 8.21
N ALA A 152 -4.35 6.66 8.88
CA ALA A 152 -3.23 6.00 8.23
C ALA A 152 -3.55 4.59 7.69
N GLY A 153 -4.61 3.93 8.18
CA GLY A 153 -5.00 2.57 7.78
C GLY A 153 -5.25 2.41 6.28
N HIS A 154 -5.47 3.51 5.56
CA HIS A 154 -5.59 3.50 4.10
C HIS A 154 -4.35 2.95 3.39
N ASN A 155 -3.13 3.12 3.94
CA ASN A 155 -1.90 2.56 3.34
C ASN A 155 -1.83 1.03 3.51
N LEU A 156 -2.45 0.47 4.55
CA LEU A 156 -2.55 -0.99 4.70
C LEU A 156 -3.40 -1.59 3.58
N LEU A 157 -4.42 -0.86 3.12
CA LEU A 157 -5.22 -1.25 1.96
C LEU A 157 -4.41 -1.19 0.67
N ASP A 158 -3.57 -0.16 0.47
CA ASP A 158 -2.67 -0.09 -0.68
C ASP A 158 -1.72 -1.31 -0.71
N ALA A 159 -1.09 -1.65 0.42
CA ALA A 159 -0.23 -2.83 0.54
C ALA A 159 -0.99 -4.13 0.21
N ALA A 160 -2.23 -4.29 0.71
CA ALA A 160 -3.06 -5.42 0.37
C ALA A 160 -3.41 -5.46 -1.13
N GLY A 161 -3.73 -4.31 -1.73
CA GLY A 161 -4.03 -4.19 -3.16
C GLY A 161 -2.88 -4.61 -4.06
N ILE A 162 -1.65 -4.20 -3.72
CA ILE A 162 -0.43 -4.62 -4.42
C ILE A 162 -0.28 -6.14 -4.39
N GLY A 163 -0.47 -6.76 -3.23
CA GLY A 163 -0.38 -8.21 -3.07
C GLY A 163 -1.48 -8.96 -3.84
N LEU A 164 -2.73 -8.49 -3.77
CA LEU A 164 -3.85 -9.05 -4.53
C LEU A 164 -3.58 -9.01 -6.03
N HIS A 165 -3.09 -7.87 -6.54
CA HIS A 165 -2.72 -7.72 -7.95
C HIS A 165 -1.65 -8.72 -8.37
N PHE A 166 -0.55 -8.82 -7.62
CA PHE A 166 0.53 -9.77 -7.91
C PHE A 166 0.04 -11.23 -7.91
N LEU A 167 -0.87 -11.57 -7.01
CA LEU A 167 -1.46 -12.90 -6.90
C LEU A 167 -2.57 -13.19 -7.93
N GLY A 168 -2.90 -12.22 -8.80
CA GLY A 168 -3.98 -12.37 -9.79
C GLY A 168 -5.39 -12.34 -9.20
N ARG A 169 -5.55 -11.89 -7.94
CA ARG A 169 -6.85 -11.63 -7.32
C ARG A 169 -7.32 -10.25 -7.75
N LYS A 170 -8.39 -10.20 -8.56
CA LYS A 170 -8.95 -8.94 -9.06
C LYS A 170 -9.41 -8.08 -7.88
N SER A 171 -8.83 -6.88 -7.76
CA SER A 171 -9.37 -5.76 -6.97
C SER A 171 -10.03 -4.77 -7.90
#